data_AF-F8L577-F1
#
_entry.id   AF-F8L577-F1
#
_cell.length_a   1.000
_cell.length_b   1.000
_cell.length_c   1.000
_cell.angle_alpha   90.00
_cell.angle_beta   90.00
_cell.angle_gamma   90.00
#
_symmetry.space_group_name_H-M   'P 1'
#
loop_
_entity.id
_entity.type
_entity.pdbx_description
1 polymer ?
#
loop_
_entity_poly.entity_id
_entity_poly.type
_entity_poly.pdbx_seq_one_letter_code
_entity_poly.pdbx_strand_id
1 'polypeptide(L)'
;MGCSSLGNRFVDYERIADRITAKTAKKLEKEKNLRLVGIGGRMMDDIQMMAMGFDYFHEVNLQEARGLVVYAIKEYLADINKSEKVRPYLHNYPFTAKNIEIRIWVYNPDRSEPSPDKICCISATNGMISYYVQGPEEYSRLVICEESYEEALKQTQ
;
A
#
# COMPACT_ATOMS: atom_id res chain seq x y z
N MET A 1 36.32 -15.01 -23.92
CA MET A 1 35.23 -15.63 -23.12
C MET A 1 34.30 -14.51 -22.69
N GLY A 2 33.03 -14.59 -23.12
CA GLY A 2 32.09 -13.48 -23.08
C GLY A 2 31.52 -13.21 -21.70
N CYS A 3 31.65 -11.98 -21.23
CA CYS A 3 30.87 -11.42 -20.13
C CYS A 3 29.81 -10.49 -20.73
N SER A 4 28.63 -11.04 -21.05
CA SER A 4 27.51 -10.22 -21.49
C SER A 4 26.20 -10.99 -21.36
N SER A 5 25.50 -10.83 -20.23
CA SER A 5 24.04 -11.02 -20.16
C SER A 5 23.38 -10.61 -18.83
N LEU A 6 24.12 -10.30 -17.75
CA LEU A 6 23.50 -9.99 -16.45
C LEU A 6 23.06 -8.53 -16.27
N GLY A 7 23.57 -7.59 -17.06
CA GLY A 7 23.34 -6.14 -16.83
C GLY A 7 22.00 -5.56 -17.29
N ASN A 8 21.20 -6.29 -18.07
CA ASN A 8 19.96 -5.75 -18.68
C ASN A 8 18.67 -6.25 -18.02
N ARG A 9 18.74 -7.34 -17.23
CA ARG A 9 17.55 -8.04 -16.73
C ARG A 9 17.01 -7.45 -15.42
N PHE A 10 17.90 -6.93 -14.56
CA PHE A 10 17.56 -6.32 -13.28
C PHE A 10 16.78 -5.00 -13.42
N VAL A 11 17.10 -4.20 -14.44
CA VAL A 11 16.50 -2.86 -14.64
C VAL A 11 15.09 -2.92 -15.25
N ASP A 12 14.73 -4.00 -15.94
CA ASP A 12 13.49 -4.04 -16.71
C ASP A 12 12.25 -4.33 -15.85
N TYR A 13 12.34 -5.20 -14.84
CA TYR A 13 11.17 -5.55 -14.02
C TYR A 13 10.84 -4.49 -12.98
N GLU A 14 11.84 -3.80 -12.43
CA GLU A 14 11.62 -2.64 -11.54
C GLU A 14 10.86 -1.54 -12.28
N ARG A 15 11.24 -1.25 -13.53
CA ARG A 15 10.52 -0.26 -14.36
C ARG A 15 9.10 -0.69 -14.70
N ILE A 16 8.84 -2.00 -14.85
CA ILE A 16 7.48 -2.52 -15.03
C ILE A 16 6.68 -2.33 -13.73
N ALA A 17 7.26 -2.68 -12.59
CA ALA A 17 6.66 -2.50 -11.27
C ALA A 17 6.34 -1.02 -11.01
N ASP A 18 7.30 -0.11 -11.20
CA ASP A 18 7.13 1.33 -11.05
C ASP A 18 6.00 1.89 -11.92
N ARG A 19 5.86 1.41 -13.16
CA ARG A 19 4.77 1.82 -14.05
C ARG A 19 3.41 1.38 -13.54
N ILE A 20 3.31 0.15 -13.01
CA ILE A 20 2.08 -0.36 -12.39
C ILE A 20 1.75 0.48 -11.14
N THR A 21 2.74 0.71 -10.26
CA THR A 21 2.62 1.53 -9.05
C THR A 21 2.16 2.94 -9.38
N ALA A 22 2.83 3.62 -10.31
CA ALA A 22 2.49 4.99 -10.69
C ALA A 22 1.09 5.10 -11.32
N LYS A 23 0.69 4.12 -12.13
CA LYS A 23 -0.66 4.06 -12.71
C LYS A 23 -1.71 3.87 -11.62
N THR A 24 -1.48 2.93 -10.70
CA THR A 24 -2.39 2.65 -9.58
C THR A 24 -2.50 3.86 -8.66
N ALA A 25 -1.38 4.46 -8.27
CA ALA A 25 -1.34 5.64 -7.41
C ALA A 25 -2.12 6.81 -8.01
N LYS A 26 -1.98 7.09 -9.31
CA LYS A 26 -2.79 8.13 -10.00
C LYS A 26 -4.29 7.84 -9.96
N LYS A 27 -4.68 6.56 -10.06
CA LYS A 27 -6.08 6.16 -9.93
C LYS A 27 -6.57 6.44 -8.50
N LEU A 28 -5.80 6.03 -7.48
CA LEU A 28 -6.13 6.23 -6.07
C LEU A 28 -6.18 7.71 -5.67
N GLU A 29 -5.29 8.53 -6.19
CA GLU A 29 -5.32 9.98 -6.02
C GLU A 29 -6.62 10.56 -6.59
N LYS A 30 -6.99 10.20 -7.82
CA LYS A 30 -8.19 10.72 -8.48
C LYS A 30 -9.50 10.28 -7.79
N GLU A 31 -9.57 9.03 -7.36
CA GLU A 31 -10.84 8.42 -6.91
C GLU A 31 -11.03 8.51 -5.39
N LYS A 32 -9.94 8.61 -4.63
CA LYS A 32 -9.95 8.58 -3.16
C LYS A 32 -9.12 9.69 -2.52
N ASN A 33 -8.57 10.64 -3.28
CA ASN A 33 -7.70 11.71 -2.77
C ASN A 33 -6.49 11.19 -1.97
N LEU A 34 -6.00 9.98 -2.25
CA LEU A 34 -4.80 9.43 -1.64
C LEU A 34 -3.57 9.98 -2.36
N ARG A 35 -2.84 10.91 -1.72
CA ARG A 35 -1.65 11.54 -2.31
C ARG A 35 -0.43 10.66 -2.07
N LEU A 36 0.16 10.11 -3.13
CA LEU A 36 1.36 9.28 -3.02
C LEU A 36 2.53 10.10 -2.46
N VAL A 37 3.18 9.58 -1.41
CA VAL A 37 4.39 10.18 -0.80
C VAL A 37 5.57 9.24 -0.72
N GLY A 38 5.37 7.94 -0.94
CA GLY A 38 6.45 6.97 -0.94
C GLY A 38 6.10 5.71 -1.70
N ILE A 39 7.12 5.07 -2.24
CA ILE A 39 7.06 3.73 -2.82
C ILE A 39 8.17 2.88 -2.21
N GLY A 40 8.00 1.57 -2.21
CA GLY A 40 9.01 0.64 -1.72
C GLY A 40 8.76 -0.77 -2.23
N GLY A 41 9.61 -1.70 -1.82
CA GLY A 41 9.44 -3.10 -2.19
C GLY A 41 10.61 -3.97 -1.77
N ARG A 42 10.43 -5.28 -1.99
CA ARG A 42 11.48 -6.30 -1.89
C ARG A 42 11.64 -6.92 -3.28
N MET A 43 12.70 -6.52 -3.99
CA MET A 43 12.84 -6.70 -5.45
C MET A 43 14.26 -7.08 -5.93
N MET A 44 15.14 -7.58 -5.05
CA MET A 44 16.57 -7.76 -5.40
C MET A 44 16.80 -8.79 -6.53
N ASP A 45 16.03 -9.89 -6.54
CA ASP A 45 16.14 -10.96 -7.56
C ASP A 45 14.81 -11.16 -8.32
N ASP A 46 13.72 -11.11 -7.57
CA ASP A 46 12.35 -11.13 -8.03
C ASP A 46 11.50 -10.22 -7.15
N ILE A 47 10.27 -9.94 -7.59
CA ILE A 47 9.34 -9.08 -6.88
C ILE A 47 8.62 -9.94 -5.85
N GLN A 48 8.97 -9.73 -4.58
CA GLN A 48 8.35 -10.42 -3.43
C GLN A 48 7.28 -9.57 -2.77
N MET A 49 7.49 -8.25 -2.76
CA MET A 49 6.60 -7.27 -2.15
C MET A 49 6.69 -5.92 -2.84
N MET A 50 5.55 -5.23 -2.98
CA MET A 50 5.47 -3.85 -3.48
C MET A 50 4.72 -2.96 -2.48
N ALA A 51 5.24 -1.77 -2.20
CA ALA A 51 4.71 -0.87 -1.18
C ALA A 51 4.31 0.50 -1.74
N MET A 52 3.23 1.09 -1.20
CA MET A 52 2.87 2.49 -1.40
C MET A 52 2.56 3.17 -0.07
N GLY A 53 3.01 4.41 0.08
CA GLY A 53 2.70 5.30 1.19
C GLY A 53 1.90 6.52 0.70
N PHE A 54 0.86 6.91 1.44
CA PHE A 54 -0.04 8.00 1.06
C PHE A 54 -0.30 8.96 2.21
N ASP A 55 -0.42 10.25 1.89
CA ASP A 55 -1.11 11.22 2.74
C ASP A 55 -2.60 11.26 2.39
N TYR A 56 -3.45 11.39 3.41
CA TYR A 56 -4.88 11.64 3.28
C TYR A 56 -5.30 12.80 4.18
N PHE A 57 -5.81 13.88 3.60
CA PHE A 57 -6.07 15.15 4.30
C PHE A 57 -7.54 15.30 4.72
N HIS A 58 -8.14 14.24 5.26
CA HIS A 58 -9.46 14.30 5.89
C HIS A 58 -9.48 13.34 7.09
N GLU A 59 -10.14 13.73 8.18
CA GLU A 59 -10.43 12.80 9.27
C GLU A 59 -11.23 11.59 8.77
N VAL A 60 -11.03 10.45 9.41
CA VAL A 60 -11.77 9.22 9.12
C VAL A 60 -12.17 8.52 10.41
N ASN A 61 -13.35 7.92 10.40
CA ASN A 61 -13.70 6.87 11.36
C ASN A 61 -13.17 5.50 10.88
N LEU A 62 -13.32 4.47 11.73
CA LEU A 62 -12.82 3.13 11.43
C LEU A 62 -13.40 2.54 10.13
N GLN A 63 -14.69 2.75 9.85
CA GLN A 63 -15.33 2.21 8.65
C GLN A 63 -14.84 2.90 7.37
N GLU A 64 -14.64 4.22 7.42
CA GLU A 64 -14.06 4.99 6.31
C GLU A 64 -12.60 4.59 6.06
N ALA A 65 -11.80 4.49 7.13
CA ALA A 65 -10.43 4.01 7.09
C ALA A 65 -10.33 2.62 6.45
N ARG A 66 -11.22 1.70 6.85
CA ARG A 66 -11.34 0.36 6.28
C ARG A 66 -11.68 0.41 4.80
N GLY A 67 -12.68 1.18 4.41
CA GLY A 67 -13.05 1.36 3.01
C GLY A 67 -11.89 1.89 2.15
N LEU A 68 -11.12 2.86 2.65
CA LEU A 68 -9.98 3.43 1.94
C LEU A 68 -8.87 2.40 1.68
N VAL A 69 -8.42 1.71 2.74
CA VAL A 69 -7.30 0.77 2.62
C VAL A 69 -7.67 -0.49 1.84
N VAL A 70 -8.90 -1.01 2.01
CA VAL A 70 -9.40 -2.15 1.23
C VAL A 70 -9.47 -1.78 -0.25
N TYR A 71 -9.96 -0.59 -0.58
CA TYR A 71 -10.00 -0.10 -1.95
C TYR A 71 -8.60 -0.02 -2.56
N ALA A 72 -7.64 0.57 -1.83
CA ALA A 72 -6.25 0.70 -2.27
C ALA A 72 -5.59 -0.67 -2.52
N ILE A 73 -5.76 -1.61 -1.58
CA ILE A 73 -5.26 -2.99 -1.72
C ILE A 73 -5.85 -3.67 -2.95
N LYS A 74 -7.18 -3.62 -3.10
CA LYS A 74 -7.89 -4.29 -4.19
C LYS A 74 -7.45 -3.78 -5.56
N GLU A 75 -7.34 -2.46 -5.71
CA GLU A 75 -6.90 -1.83 -6.95
C GLU A 75 -5.46 -2.18 -7.30
N TYR A 76 -4.57 -2.16 -6.31
CA TYR A 76 -3.18 -2.47 -6.55
C TYR A 76 -2.97 -3.94 -6.93
N LEU A 77 -3.61 -4.87 -6.22
CA LEU A 77 -3.58 -6.29 -6.56
C LEU A 77 -4.18 -6.55 -7.94
N ALA A 78 -5.26 -5.87 -8.31
CA ALA A 78 -5.87 -6.01 -9.63
C ALA A 78 -4.92 -5.55 -10.75
N ASP A 79 -4.30 -4.38 -10.60
CA ASP A 79 -3.37 -3.84 -11.60
C ASP A 79 -2.07 -4.66 -11.71
N ILE A 80 -1.55 -5.21 -10.60
CA ILE A 80 -0.40 -6.13 -10.60
C ILE A 80 -0.77 -7.45 -11.29
N ASN A 81 -1.81 -8.13 -10.82
CA ASN A 81 -2.15 -9.49 -11.27
C ASN A 81 -2.66 -9.55 -12.71
N LYS A 82 -3.20 -8.44 -13.23
CA LYS A 82 -3.60 -8.28 -14.63
C LYS A 82 -2.43 -8.03 -15.59
N SER A 83 -1.28 -7.60 -15.08
CA SER A 83 -0.11 -7.29 -15.91
C SER A 83 0.66 -8.55 -16.27
N GLU A 84 0.47 -9.05 -17.50
CA GLU A 84 1.24 -10.20 -17.99
C GLU A 84 2.76 -9.93 -18.03
N LYS A 85 3.15 -8.67 -18.19
CA LYS A 85 4.56 -8.25 -18.28
C LYS A 85 5.32 -8.42 -16.98
N VAL A 86 4.65 -8.25 -15.82
CA VAL A 86 5.31 -8.37 -14.51
C VAL A 86 5.35 -9.82 -14.04
N ARG A 87 4.43 -10.66 -14.52
CA ARG A 87 4.23 -12.04 -14.05
C ARG A 87 5.50 -12.90 -14.01
N PRO A 88 6.42 -12.88 -15.01
CA PRO A 88 7.64 -13.68 -14.96
C PRO A 88 8.59 -13.32 -13.82
N TYR A 89 8.39 -12.16 -13.19
CA TYR A 89 9.25 -11.60 -12.15
C TYR A 89 8.57 -11.62 -10.77
N LEU A 90 7.32 -12.08 -10.67
CA LEU A 90 6.65 -12.18 -9.37
C LEU A 90 7.10 -13.46 -8.66
N HIS A 91 7.59 -13.35 -7.43
CA HIS A 91 8.00 -14.49 -6.61
C HIS A 91 6.87 -15.50 -6.41
N ASN A 92 5.64 -14.98 -6.24
CA ASN A 92 4.41 -15.74 -6.18
C ASN A 92 3.43 -15.21 -7.22
N TYR A 93 2.60 -16.07 -7.81
CA TYR A 93 1.47 -15.62 -8.63
C TYR A 93 0.23 -16.49 -8.37
N PRO A 94 -0.95 -15.90 -8.13
CA PRO A 94 -1.20 -14.45 -8.04
C PRO A 94 -0.59 -13.82 -6.78
N PHE A 95 -0.28 -12.52 -6.85
CA PHE A 95 -0.05 -11.70 -5.66
C PHE A 95 -1.32 -11.60 -4.83
N THR A 96 -1.15 -11.64 -3.52
CA THR A 96 -2.22 -11.48 -2.53
C THR A 96 -1.92 -10.29 -1.62
N ALA A 97 -2.79 -9.98 -0.67
CA ALA A 97 -2.56 -8.93 0.32
C ALA A 97 -1.27 -9.15 1.15
N LYS A 98 -0.71 -10.38 1.16
CA LYS A 98 0.59 -10.68 1.78
C LYS A 98 1.78 -10.13 1.00
N ASN A 99 1.60 -9.82 -0.28
CA ASN A 99 2.64 -9.37 -1.21
C ASN A 99 2.62 -7.85 -1.44
N ILE A 100 1.77 -7.11 -0.74
CA ILE A 100 1.78 -5.65 -0.83
C ILE A 100 1.76 -5.00 0.55
N GLU A 101 2.27 -3.78 0.60
CA GLU A 101 2.20 -2.93 1.78
C GLU A 101 1.56 -1.59 1.42
N ILE A 102 0.59 -1.17 2.22
CA ILE A 102 -0.05 0.14 2.07
C ILE A 102 0.04 0.87 3.40
N ARG A 103 0.58 2.08 3.39
CA ARG A 103 0.55 2.97 4.55
C ARG A 103 -0.18 4.25 4.20
N ILE A 104 -1.12 4.64 5.05
CA ILE A 104 -1.88 5.89 4.88
C ILE A 104 -1.72 6.71 6.15
N TRP A 105 -1.11 7.88 6.04
CA TRP A 105 -1.05 8.89 7.09
C TRP A 105 -2.26 9.81 6.95
N VAL A 106 -3.01 9.94 8.04
CA VAL A 106 -4.26 10.71 8.07
C VAL A 106 -3.99 12.03 8.77
N TYR A 107 -4.43 13.12 8.13
CA TYR A 107 -4.30 14.49 8.60
C TYR A 107 -5.66 15.19 8.57
N ASN A 108 -5.76 16.28 9.32
CA ASN A 108 -6.87 17.20 9.19
C ASN A 108 -6.85 17.90 7.81
N PRO A 109 -7.97 18.49 7.35
CA PRO A 109 -8.01 19.24 6.09
C PRO A 109 -7.00 20.40 5.98
N ASP A 110 -6.64 20.99 7.12
CA ASP A 110 -5.61 22.04 7.21
C ASP A 110 -4.17 21.49 7.26
N ARG A 111 -4.00 20.17 7.11
CA ARG A 111 -2.74 19.40 7.16
C ARG A 111 -2.11 19.28 8.55
N SER A 112 -2.81 19.69 9.61
CA SER A 112 -2.38 19.43 10.99
C SER A 112 -2.56 17.95 11.36
N GLU A 113 -1.87 17.53 12.43
CA GLU A 113 -2.09 16.20 13.01
C GLU A 113 -3.52 16.11 13.60
N PRO A 114 -4.20 14.97 13.43
CA PRO A 114 -5.51 14.77 14.04
C PRO A 114 -5.38 14.68 15.57
N SER A 115 -6.47 14.88 16.29
CA SER A 115 -6.46 14.75 17.75
C SER A 115 -6.07 13.32 18.19
N PRO A 116 -5.50 13.13 19.40
CA PRO A 116 -4.96 11.83 19.82
C PRO A 116 -5.96 10.67 19.85
N ASP A 117 -7.27 10.95 19.90
CA ASP A 117 -8.36 9.98 19.87
C ASP A 117 -8.80 9.58 18.44
N LYS A 118 -8.24 10.22 17.42
CA LYS A 118 -8.58 10.01 16.01
C LYS A 118 -7.51 9.17 15.31
N ILE A 119 -7.93 8.48 14.25
CA ILE A 119 -7.03 7.67 13.43
C ILE A 119 -6.00 8.58 12.76
N CYS A 120 -4.73 8.33 13.02
CA CYS A 120 -3.61 9.07 12.44
C CYS A 120 -2.83 8.23 11.41
N CYS A 121 -2.97 6.90 11.45
CA CYS A 121 -2.27 6.00 10.54
C CYS A 121 -3.05 4.71 10.29
N ILE A 122 -2.98 4.22 9.06
CA ILE A 122 -3.48 2.91 8.64
C ILE A 122 -2.29 2.16 8.03
N SER A 123 -2.03 0.94 8.47
CA SER A 123 -0.97 0.09 7.91
C SER A 123 -1.54 -1.24 7.47
N ALA A 124 -1.35 -1.58 6.20
CA ALA A 124 -1.57 -2.91 5.68
C ALA A 124 -0.22 -3.56 5.40
N THR A 125 0.05 -4.69 6.05
CA THR A 125 1.33 -5.39 5.94
C THR A 125 1.11 -6.89 6.13
N ASN A 126 1.68 -7.70 5.25
CA ASN A 126 1.58 -9.17 5.31
C ASN A 126 0.13 -9.69 5.42
N GLY A 127 -0.82 -9.03 4.73
CA GLY A 127 -2.24 -9.38 4.74
C GLY A 127 -3.03 -8.94 5.98
N MET A 128 -2.39 -8.30 6.96
CA MET A 128 -3.04 -7.72 8.13
C MET A 128 -3.19 -6.21 7.96
N ILE A 129 -4.27 -5.66 8.49
CA ILE A 129 -4.56 -4.23 8.52
C ILE A 129 -4.67 -3.81 9.98
N SER A 130 -3.88 -2.80 10.36
CA SER A 130 -3.90 -2.21 11.71
C SER A 130 -4.23 -0.72 11.60
N TYR A 131 -5.09 -0.26 12.49
CA TYR A 131 -5.55 1.14 12.57
C TYR A 131 -5.00 1.76 13.83
N TYR A 132 -4.38 2.94 13.69
CA TYR A 132 -3.62 3.56 14.77
C TYR A 132 -4.15 4.94 15.11
N VAL A 133 -4.15 5.22 16.42
CA VAL A 133 -4.24 6.57 16.98
C VAL A 133 -2.89 6.97 17.58
N GLN A 134 -2.72 8.24 17.94
CA GLN A 134 -1.50 8.70 18.59
C GLN A 134 -1.38 8.09 19.99
N GLY A 135 -0.20 7.59 20.33
CA GLY A 135 0.07 7.06 21.66
C GLY A 135 0.47 8.15 22.66
N PRO A 136 0.61 7.79 23.95
CA PRO A 136 0.90 8.75 25.01
C PRO A 136 2.34 9.27 24.98
N GLU A 137 3.26 8.55 24.34
CA GLU A 137 4.66 8.96 24.18
C GLU A 137 4.90 9.61 22.81
N GLU A 138 5.93 10.45 22.71
CA GLU A 138 6.33 11.08 21.46
C GLU A 138 6.63 10.01 20.39
N TYR A 139 6.05 10.17 19.19
CA TYR A 139 6.13 9.21 18.08
C TYR A 139 5.53 7.82 18.33
N SER A 140 4.89 7.58 19.48
CA SER A 140 4.20 6.32 19.75
C SER A 140 2.82 6.27 19.07
N ARG A 141 2.35 5.05 18.81
CA ARG A 141 1.04 4.78 18.21
C ARG A 141 0.38 3.62 18.94
N LEU A 142 -0.94 3.71 19.10
CA LEU A 142 -1.74 2.64 19.69
C LEU A 142 -2.63 2.02 18.62
N VAL A 143 -2.62 0.68 18.53
CA VAL A 143 -3.53 -0.07 17.68
C VAL A 143 -4.91 -0.06 18.32
N ILE A 144 -5.91 0.47 17.62
CA ILE A 144 -7.31 0.45 18.09
C ILE A 144 -8.12 -0.68 17.45
N CYS A 145 -7.67 -1.21 16.32
CA CYS A 145 -8.29 -2.32 15.63
C CYS A 145 -7.23 -3.00 14.75
N GLU A 146 -7.30 -4.32 14.67
CA GLU A 146 -6.52 -5.15 13.77
C GLU A 146 -7.41 -6.23 13.19
N GLU A 147 -7.26 -6.47 11.89
CA GLU A 147 -8.03 -7.48 11.15
C GLU A 147 -7.26 -7.91 9.90
N SER A 148 -7.57 -9.10 9.39
CA SER A 148 -7.07 -9.51 8.08
C SER A 148 -7.73 -8.71 6.96
N TYR A 149 -7.06 -8.62 5.80
CA TYR A 149 -7.66 -8.05 4.60
C TYR A 149 -8.99 -8.72 4.24
N GLU A 150 -9.10 -10.03 4.40
CA GLU A 150 -10.31 -10.80 4.11
C GLU A 150 -11.47 -10.45 5.06
N GLU A 151 -11.19 -10.19 6.34
CA GLU A 151 -12.20 -9.73 7.31
C GLU A 151 -12.65 -8.29 7.01
N ALA A 152 -11.71 -7.40 6.72
CA ALA A 152 -12.01 -6.02 6.31
C ALA A 152 -12.84 -5.97 5.02
N LEU A 153 -12.51 -6.83 4.05
CA LEU A 153 -13.23 -6.93 2.78
C LEU A 153 -14.68 -7.40 2.96
N LYS A 154 -14.97 -8.27 3.93
CA LYS A 154 -16.34 -8.70 4.24
C LYS A 154 -17.18 -7.58 4.86
N GLN A 155 -16.55 -6.65 5.57
CA GLN A 155 -17.21 -5.53 6.24
C GLN A 155 -17.42 -4.30 5.34
N THR A 156 -16.90 -4.34 4.11
CA THR A 156 -16.99 -3.25 3.12
C THR A 156 -17.84 -3.60 1.90
N GLN A 157 -18.48 -4.78 1.92
CA GLN A 157 -19.42 -5.27 0.90
C GLN A 157 -20.87 -5.00 1.28
#